data_AF-A0AB35XG61-F1
#
_entry.id   AF-A0AB35XG61-F1
#
_cell.length_a   1.000
_cell.length_b   1.000
_cell.length_c   1.000
_cell.angle_alpha   90.00
_cell.angle_beta   90.00
_cell.angle_gamma   90.00
#
_symmetry.space_group_name_H-M   'P 1'
#
loop_
_entity.id
_entity.type
_entity.pdbx_description
1 polymer ?
#
loop_
_entity_poly.entity_id
_entity_poly.type
_entity_poly.pdbx_seq_one_letter_code
_entity_poly.pdbx_strand_id
1 'polypeptide(L)'
;MKNNHLISDGLLTSLSVLELLSLHSEILTELRSRDVIRTKNNPVGDYAEWLVSEALGMTLLSNSSAGADAIDSDGLKVQIKARRVTPDNPSRQLSALRNYEAADFDYLIAVIFDEAYNVLDGYKIPHEVIRDYARHSDHVNAHIINLKGAILSDPRVISIKENLAVSNSASANEASIQTSCLEAGENVLEQQERITGHATLVEHLKAIGMECFVNYYPHFADSNLSSADIIEQMHSCEGYTEKSCRTRISKARKVIRDGLSIEALTLIANSGRIQDSVKKEVLKLIRDLK
;
A
#
# COMPACT_ATOMS: atom_id res chain seq x y z
N MET A 1 5.97 7.66 27.69
CA MET A 1 5.64 8.08 26.31
C MET A 1 4.23 8.64 26.35
N LYS A 2 3.96 9.76 25.67
CA LYS A 2 2.61 10.36 25.66
C LYS A 2 1.73 9.46 24.80
N ASN A 3 0.59 9.01 25.34
CA ASN A 3 -0.41 8.32 24.54
C ASN A 3 -0.87 9.30 23.45
N ASN A 4 -0.71 8.92 22.19
CA ASN A 4 -1.26 9.66 21.06
C ASN A 4 -2.77 9.41 20.99
N HIS A 5 -3.51 9.88 21.99
CA HIS A 5 -4.97 9.92 21.90
C HIS A 5 -5.34 11.01 20.91
N LEU A 6 -5.37 10.64 19.63
CA LEU A 6 -5.68 11.52 18.51
C LEU A 6 -7.18 11.87 18.45
N ILE A 7 -8.01 11.12 19.17
CA ILE A 7 -9.47 11.24 19.20
C ILE A 7 -9.95 11.14 20.66
N SER A 8 -10.94 11.96 21.02
CA SER A 8 -11.59 11.86 22.34
C SER A 8 -12.31 10.52 22.49
N ASP A 9 -12.21 9.88 23.65
CA ASP A 9 -12.87 8.59 23.93
C ASP A 9 -14.38 8.60 23.62
N GLY A 10 -15.00 9.78 23.69
CA GLY A 10 -16.40 10.00 23.33
C GLY A 10 -16.73 9.74 21.86
N LEU A 11 -15.80 9.95 20.91
CA LEU A 11 -16.09 9.71 19.49
C LEU A 11 -16.17 8.22 19.20
N LEU A 12 -15.16 7.44 19.56
CA LEU A 12 -15.13 6.01 19.25
C LEU A 12 -16.27 5.24 19.92
N THR A 13 -16.65 5.63 21.14
CA THR A 13 -17.77 5.02 21.87
C THR A 13 -19.15 5.39 21.30
N SER A 14 -19.24 6.46 20.52
CA SER A 14 -20.48 6.88 19.85
C SER A 14 -20.74 6.20 18.51
N LEU A 15 -19.72 5.60 17.90
CA LEU A 15 -19.83 4.98 16.58
C LEU A 15 -20.40 3.56 16.67
N SER A 16 -21.22 3.20 15.69
CA SER A 16 -21.65 1.82 15.47
C SER A 16 -20.50 0.94 14.99
N VAL A 17 -20.69 -0.38 15.07
CA VAL A 17 -19.72 -1.36 14.58
C VAL A 17 -19.37 -1.13 13.10
N LEU A 18 -20.36 -0.82 12.26
CA LEU A 18 -20.12 -0.58 10.83
C LEU A 18 -19.31 0.71 10.62
N GLU A 19 -19.60 1.78 11.35
CA GLU A 19 -18.83 3.03 11.27
C GLU A 19 -17.39 2.85 11.73
N LEU A 20 -17.15 2.06 12.79
CA LEU A 20 -15.79 1.71 13.22
C LEU A 20 -15.02 0.95 12.13
N LEU A 21 -15.68 0.00 11.45
CA LEU A 21 -15.08 -0.75 10.34
C LEU A 21 -14.84 0.14 9.10
N SER A 22 -15.75 1.06 8.81
CA SER A 22 -15.59 2.06 7.74
C SER A 22 -14.40 2.97 8.03
N LEU A 23 -14.31 3.52 9.24
CA LEU A 23 -13.18 4.33 9.69
C LEU A 23 -11.86 3.55 9.60
N HIS A 24 -11.84 2.28 10.01
CA HIS A 24 -10.67 1.42 9.86
C HIS A 24 -10.25 1.27 8.38
N SER A 25 -11.21 1.05 7.47
CA SER A 25 -10.97 0.94 6.03
C SER A 25 -10.42 2.24 5.42
N GLU A 26 -10.92 3.39 5.88
CA GLU A 26 -10.42 4.71 5.47
C GLU A 26 -8.98 4.92 5.95
N ILE A 27 -8.67 4.62 7.22
CA ILE A 27 -7.32 4.67 7.77
C ILE A 27 -6.35 3.80 6.95
N LEU A 28 -6.74 2.56 6.64
CA LEU A 28 -5.91 1.66 5.81
C LEU A 28 -5.74 2.18 4.38
N THR A 29 -6.74 2.89 3.84
CA THR A 29 -6.65 3.49 2.51
C THR A 29 -5.66 4.65 2.52
N GLU A 30 -5.66 5.46 3.56
CA GLU A 30 -4.72 6.58 3.75
C GLU A 30 -3.29 6.10 4.02
N LEU A 31 -3.10 5.07 4.86
CA LEU A 31 -1.77 4.50 5.05
C LEU A 31 -1.18 3.95 3.75
N ARG A 32 -2.04 3.41 2.87
CA ARG A 32 -1.61 2.89 1.57
C ARG A 32 -1.31 4.01 0.57
N SER A 33 -2.06 5.11 0.57
CA SER A 33 -1.78 6.26 -0.31
C SER A 33 -0.45 6.94 0.04
N ARG A 34 -0.02 6.84 1.30
CA ARG A 34 1.29 7.29 1.80
C ARG A 34 2.42 6.28 1.61
N ASP A 35 2.17 5.19 0.88
CA ASP A 35 3.14 4.10 0.65
C ASP A 35 3.68 3.44 1.94
N VAL A 36 2.98 3.58 3.08
CA VAL A 36 3.37 2.98 4.37
C VAL A 36 2.97 1.51 4.42
N ILE A 37 1.83 1.15 3.84
CA ILE A 37 1.37 -0.25 3.78
C ILE A 37 1.13 -0.70 2.34
N ARG A 38 1.42 -1.97 2.06
CA ARG A 38 1.31 -2.57 0.72
C ARG A 38 -0.02 -3.28 0.51
N THR A 39 -0.60 -3.79 1.59
CA THR A 39 -1.87 -4.51 1.66
C THR A 39 -2.84 -3.83 2.62
N LYS A 40 -4.14 -4.11 2.49
CA LYS A 40 -5.17 -3.64 3.44
C LYS A 40 -5.45 -4.66 4.56
N ASN A 41 -4.49 -5.55 4.84
CA ASN A 41 -4.59 -6.47 5.96
C ASN A 41 -4.12 -5.78 7.25
N ASN A 42 -3.87 -6.55 8.31
CA ASN A 42 -3.27 -6.00 9.53
C ASN A 42 -1.95 -5.27 9.19
N PRO A 43 -1.85 -3.95 9.46
CA PRO A 43 -0.78 -3.10 8.94
C PRO A 43 0.58 -3.34 9.61
N VAL A 44 0.64 -4.10 10.71
CA VAL A 44 1.88 -4.27 11.52
C VAL A 44 3.06 -4.80 10.69
N GLY A 45 2.81 -5.74 9.78
CA GLY A 45 3.85 -6.30 8.92
C GLY A 45 4.38 -5.27 7.92
N ASP A 46 3.49 -4.75 7.08
CA ASP A 46 3.84 -3.77 6.05
C ASP A 46 4.47 -2.49 6.66
N TYR A 47 3.95 -2.02 7.80
CA TYR A 47 4.52 -0.87 8.51
C TYR A 47 5.96 -1.15 8.98
N ALA A 48 6.25 -2.35 9.48
CA ALA A 48 7.60 -2.71 9.88
C ALA A 48 8.55 -2.78 8.69
N GLU A 49 8.10 -3.35 7.57
CA GLU A 49 8.87 -3.40 6.34
C GLU A 49 9.20 -1.99 5.85
N TRP A 50 8.21 -1.11 5.75
CA TRP A 50 8.40 0.30 5.39
C TRP A 50 9.37 1.00 6.35
N LEU A 51 9.11 0.92 7.66
CA LEU A 51 9.92 1.61 8.67
C LEU A 51 11.39 1.16 8.64
N VAL A 52 11.63 -0.14 8.53
CA VAL A 52 12.99 -0.70 8.45
C VAL A 52 13.66 -0.30 7.15
N SER A 53 12.93 -0.35 6.04
CA SER A 53 13.44 0.04 4.71
C SER A 53 13.88 1.50 4.69
N GLU A 54 13.04 2.40 5.19
CA GLU A 54 13.34 3.83 5.29
C GLU A 54 14.49 4.10 6.25
N ALA A 55 14.49 3.47 7.43
CA ALA A 55 15.50 3.73 8.45
C ALA A 55 16.90 3.21 8.09
N LEU A 56 16.97 2.12 7.32
CA LEU A 56 18.24 1.44 7.00
C LEU A 56 18.60 1.51 5.51
N GLY A 57 17.82 2.22 4.68
CA GLY A 57 18.06 2.36 3.24
C GLY A 57 17.97 1.04 2.47
N MET A 58 17.10 0.13 2.88
CA MET A 58 16.92 -1.16 2.22
C MET A 58 15.99 -1.04 1.00
N THR A 59 16.03 -2.04 0.12
CA THR A 59 15.11 -2.16 -1.02
C THR A 59 14.10 -3.28 -0.75
N LEU A 60 12.82 -2.94 -0.63
CA LEU A 60 11.76 -3.94 -0.46
C LEU A 60 11.61 -4.83 -1.71
N LEU A 61 11.49 -6.13 -1.48
CA LEU A 61 11.17 -7.11 -2.50
C LEU A 61 9.66 -7.13 -2.79
N SER A 62 9.29 -7.64 -3.96
CA SER A 62 7.88 -7.83 -4.32
C SER A 62 7.18 -8.78 -3.35
N ASN A 63 5.88 -8.58 -3.11
CA ASN A 63 5.07 -9.40 -2.19
C ASN A 63 5.01 -10.91 -2.55
N SER A 64 5.45 -11.29 -3.75
CA SER A 64 5.49 -12.67 -4.23
C SER A 64 6.88 -13.32 -4.14
N SER A 65 7.88 -12.61 -3.63
CA SER A 65 9.23 -13.15 -3.43
C SER A 65 9.22 -14.13 -2.25
N ALA A 66 9.62 -15.37 -2.51
CA ALA A 66 9.67 -16.38 -1.46
C ALA A 66 10.86 -16.11 -0.51
N GLY A 67 10.57 -16.06 0.79
CA GLY A 67 11.57 -16.22 1.86
C GLY A 67 12.42 -15.00 2.24
N ALA A 68 12.23 -13.84 1.61
CA ALA A 68 12.85 -12.58 2.02
C ALA A 68 11.94 -11.38 1.69
N ASP A 69 12.03 -10.32 2.51
CA ASP A 69 11.19 -9.13 2.38
C ASP A 69 11.96 -7.93 1.81
N ALA A 70 13.28 -7.87 1.99
CA ALA A 70 14.12 -6.78 1.53
C ALA A 70 15.54 -7.22 1.15
N ILE A 71 16.28 -6.32 0.49
CA ILE A 71 17.72 -6.43 0.23
C ILE A 71 18.41 -5.22 0.85
N ASP A 72 19.52 -5.42 1.56
CA ASP A 72 20.33 -4.34 2.14
C ASP A 72 21.33 -3.74 1.12
N SER A 73 22.10 -2.74 1.55
CA SER A 73 23.09 -2.08 0.70
C SER A 73 24.24 -2.99 0.25
N ASP A 74 24.50 -4.07 0.98
CA ASP A 74 25.55 -5.05 0.68
C ASP A 74 25.02 -6.21 -0.19
N GLY A 75 23.73 -6.18 -0.56
CA GLY A 75 23.08 -7.21 -1.37
C GLY A 75 22.59 -8.41 -0.57
N LEU A 76 22.60 -8.35 0.77
CA LEU A 76 22.11 -9.42 1.63
C LEU A 76 20.58 -9.42 1.68
N LYS A 77 19.99 -10.61 1.69
CA LYS A 77 18.55 -10.84 1.79
C LYS A 77 18.11 -10.78 3.24
N VAL A 78 17.06 -10.00 3.48
CA VAL A 78 16.55 -9.72 4.82
C VAL A 78 15.11 -10.19 4.94
N GLN A 79 14.81 -10.97 5.97
CA GLN A 79 13.43 -11.21 6.40
C GLN A 79 13.11 -10.19 7.51
N ILE A 80 11.93 -9.59 7.46
CA ILE A 80 11.41 -8.64 8.44
C ILE A 80 10.20 -9.28 9.12
N LYS A 81 10.19 -9.27 10.45
CA LYS A 81 9.04 -9.72 11.26
C LYS A 81 8.74 -8.68 12.32
N ALA A 82 7.47 -8.52 12.64
CA ALA A 82 7.06 -7.59 13.67
C ALA A 82 6.01 -8.16 14.60
N ARG A 83 5.96 -7.59 15.80
CA ARG A 83 4.97 -7.92 16.82
C ARG A 83 4.51 -6.65 17.53
N ARG A 84 3.19 -6.45 17.55
CA ARG A 84 2.54 -5.45 18.41
C ARG A 84 2.19 -6.10 19.74
N VAL A 85 2.72 -5.59 20.84
CA VAL A 85 2.36 -6.03 22.20
C VAL A 85 1.30 -5.12 22.77
N THR A 86 0.38 -5.71 23.54
CA THR A 86 -0.68 -4.99 24.25
C THR A 86 -0.72 -5.47 25.70
N PRO A 87 -1.37 -4.75 26.63
CA PRO A 87 -1.57 -5.23 28.00
C PRO A 87 -2.20 -6.64 28.06
N ASP A 88 -3.16 -6.93 27.18
CA ASP A 88 -3.83 -8.24 27.10
C ASP A 88 -2.97 -9.32 26.43
N ASN A 89 -1.97 -8.93 25.63
CA ASN A 89 -1.08 -9.85 24.94
C ASN A 89 0.37 -9.33 24.93
N PRO A 90 1.10 -9.50 26.05
CA PRO A 90 2.48 -9.03 26.17
C PRO A 90 3.49 -9.94 25.45
N SER A 91 3.04 -10.97 24.72
CA SER A 91 3.92 -11.94 24.06
C SER A 91 4.71 -11.28 22.93
N ARG A 92 6.03 -11.41 22.99
CA ARG A 92 7.00 -11.00 21.94
C ARG A 92 7.31 -12.15 20.96
N GLN A 93 6.39 -13.11 20.84
CA GLN A 93 6.49 -14.21 19.87
C GLN A 93 6.25 -13.68 18.46
N LEU A 94 7.17 -13.99 17.55
CA LEU A 94 7.06 -13.68 16.13
C LEU A 94 6.20 -14.72 15.41
N SER A 95 5.70 -14.36 14.23
CA SER A 95 5.06 -15.35 13.36
C SER A 95 6.06 -16.39 12.87
N ALA A 96 5.53 -17.56 12.49
CA ALA A 96 6.32 -18.72 12.11
C ALA A 96 7.26 -18.45 10.93
N LEU A 97 8.53 -18.83 11.09
CA LEU A 97 9.54 -18.84 10.03
C LEU A 97 9.51 -20.21 9.34
N ARG A 98 8.91 -20.24 8.17
CA ARG A 98 8.78 -21.45 7.34
C ARG A 98 10.03 -21.63 6.47
N ASN A 99 10.24 -22.85 5.98
CA ASN A 99 11.34 -23.18 5.06
C ASN A 99 12.71 -22.72 5.56
N TYR A 100 12.94 -22.79 6.89
CA TYR A 100 14.20 -22.34 7.48
C TYR A 100 15.43 -22.98 6.80
N GLU A 101 15.37 -24.29 6.52
CA GLU A 101 16.45 -25.02 5.84
C GLU A 101 16.77 -24.54 4.42
N ALA A 102 15.86 -23.81 3.77
CA ALA A 102 16.11 -23.27 2.43
C ALA A 102 17.09 -22.07 2.46
N ALA A 103 17.33 -21.48 3.64
CA ALA A 103 18.23 -20.34 3.83
C ALA A 103 17.94 -19.18 2.85
N ASP A 104 16.66 -18.88 2.64
CA ASP A 104 16.22 -17.87 1.67
C ASP A 104 16.58 -16.42 2.07
N PHE A 105 17.02 -16.20 3.31
CA PHE A 105 17.45 -14.91 3.86
C PHE A 105 18.69 -15.06 4.73
N ASP A 106 19.54 -14.04 4.74
CA ASP A 106 20.83 -14.01 5.45
C ASP A 106 20.68 -13.60 6.93
N TYR A 107 19.73 -12.71 7.22
CA TYR A 107 19.40 -12.32 8.59
C TYR A 107 17.96 -11.84 8.74
N LEU A 108 17.46 -11.92 9.97
CA LEU A 108 16.15 -11.46 10.39
C LEU A 108 16.27 -10.06 11.02
N ILE A 109 15.42 -9.13 10.61
CA ILE A 109 15.09 -7.95 11.39
C ILE A 109 13.77 -8.19 12.12
N ALA A 110 13.78 -8.02 13.44
CA ALA A 110 12.60 -8.17 14.27
C ALA A 110 12.27 -6.87 15.00
N VAL A 111 11.05 -6.37 14.82
CA VAL A 111 10.57 -5.11 15.42
C VAL A 111 9.45 -5.38 16.42
N ILE A 112 9.55 -4.79 17.61
CA ILE A 112 8.52 -4.86 18.64
C ILE A 112 7.90 -3.48 18.79
N PHE A 113 6.58 -3.41 18.59
CA PHE A 113 5.80 -2.20 18.77
C PHE A 113 4.95 -2.26 20.03
N ASP A 114 4.69 -1.11 20.64
CA ASP A 114 3.62 -0.96 21.63
C ASP A 114 2.23 -0.91 20.98
N GLU A 115 1.19 -0.78 21.79
CA GLU A 115 -0.20 -0.71 21.32
C GLU A 115 -0.48 0.48 20.39
N ALA A 116 0.29 1.55 20.52
CA ALA A 116 0.22 2.78 19.75
C ALA A 116 1.22 2.82 18.58
N TYR A 117 1.79 1.67 18.21
CA TYR A 117 2.74 1.50 17.10
C TYR A 117 4.10 2.19 17.29
N ASN A 118 4.44 2.64 18.50
CA ASN A 118 5.78 3.12 18.77
C ASN A 118 6.76 1.96 18.88
N VAL A 119 7.98 2.15 18.37
CA VAL A 119 9.05 1.15 18.47
C VAL A 119 9.46 1.00 19.94
N LEU A 120 9.22 -0.18 20.50
CA LEU A 120 9.76 -0.57 21.80
C LEU A 120 11.18 -1.09 21.65
N ASP A 121 11.43 -1.97 20.68
CA ASP A 121 12.74 -2.56 20.40
C ASP A 121 12.86 -2.96 18.93
N GLY A 122 14.10 -3.07 18.44
CA GLY A 122 14.43 -3.64 17.14
C GLY A 122 15.72 -4.46 17.22
N TYR A 123 15.77 -5.62 16.56
CA TYR A 123 16.92 -6.51 16.56
C TYR A 123 17.29 -6.98 15.15
N LYS A 124 18.58 -6.99 14.84
CA LYS A 124 19.18 -7.71 13.71
C LYS A 124 19.74 -9.04 14.23
N ILE A 125 19.23 -10.16 13.70
CA ILE A 125 19.50 -11.52 14.16
C ILE A 125 20.03 -12.34 12.97
N PRO A 126 21.30 -12.76 12.96
CA PRO A 126 21.82 -13.61 11.89
C PRO A 126 21.02 -14.91 11.74
N HIS A 127 20.90 -15.42 10.52
CA HIS A 127 20.10 -16.62 10.24
C HIS A 127 20.48 -17.79 11.16
N GLU A 128 21.77 -18.06 11.34
CA GLU A 128 22.27 -19.15 12.20
C GLU A 128 21.80 -19.08 13.66
N VAL A 129 21.60 -17.88 14.20
CA VAL A 129 21.20 -17.67 15.61
C VAL A 129 19.76 -18.12 15.83
N ILE A 130 18.94 -18.10 14.78
CA ILE A 130 17.52 -18.46 14.88
C ILE A 130 17.36 -19.90 15.36
N ARG A 131 18.16 -20.84 14.85
CA ARG A 131 18.06 -22.25 15.23
C ARG A 131 18.34 -22.50 16.71
N ASP A 132 19.25 -21.72 17.31
CA ASP A 132 19.65 -21.89 18.71
C ASP A 132 18.50 -21.55 19.68
N TYR A 133 17.58 -20.67 19.28
CA TYR A 133 16.52 -20.14 20.16
C TYR A 133 15.10 -20.40 19.67
N ALA A 134 14.91 -20.82 18.43
CA ALA A 134 13.58 -21.09 17.89
C ALA A 134 13.07 -22.46 18.36
N ARG A 135 11.79 -22.50 18.71
CA ARG A 135 11.08 -23.76 18.90
C ARG A 135 10.62 -24.28 17.53
N HIS A 136 10.99 -25.51 17.19
CA HIS A 136 10.41 -26.20 16.05
C HIS A 136 8.94 -26.60 16.34
N SER A 137 8.07 -26.39 15.36
CA SER A 137 6.67 -26.80 15.42
C SER A 137 6.35 -27.71 14.23
N ASP A 138 6.17 -29.00 14.51
CA ASP A 138 5.92 -30.02 13.48
C ASP A 138 4.60 -29.77 12.74
N HIS A 139 3.59 -29.24 13.43
CA HIS A 139 2.25 -29.01 12.85
C HIS A 139 2.26 -27.98 11.71
N VAL A 140 3.11 -26.95 11.83
CA VAL A 140 3.24 -25.89 10.82
C VAL A 140 4.56 -25.97 10.04
N ASN A 141 5.37 -26.99 10.32
CA ASN A 141 6.73 -27.20 9.80
C ASN A 141 7.54 -25.89 9.77
N ALA A 142 7.67 -25.26 10.95
CA ALA A 142 8.25 -23.94 11.05
C ALA A 142 8.97 -23.70 12.38
N HIS A 143 9.84 -22.70 12.36
CA HIS A 143 10.58 -22.23 13.52
C HIS A 143 9.87 -21.02 14.12
N ILE A 144 9.61 -21.05 15.43
CA ILE A 144 8.93 -19.98 16.16
C ILE A 144 9.92 -19.36 17.14
N ILE A 145 10.21 -18.07 16.96
CA ILE A 145 11.07 -17.29 17.84
C ILE A 145 10.21 -16.49 18.82
N ASN A 146 10.65 -16.41 20.07
CA ASN A 146 10.13 -15.47 21.05
C ASN A 146 11.26 -14.54 21.51
N LEU A 147 11.12 -13.23 21.30
CA LEU A 147 12.15 -12.25 21.63
C LEU A 147 12.15 -11.92 23.13
N LYS A 148 12.58 -12.88 23.92
CA LYS A 148 12.72 -12.78 25.38
C LYS A 148 13.83 -13.71 25.88
N GLY A 149 14.42 -13.38 27.04
CA GLY A 149 15.43 -14.22 27.68
C GLY A 149 16.76 -14.26 26.92
N ALA A 150 17.37 -15.44 26.85
CA ALA A 150 18.77 -15.62 26.44
C ALA A 150 19.11 -15.06 25.04
N ILE A 151 18.19 -15.10 24.07
CA ILE A 151 18.41 -14.54 22.73
C ILE A 151 18.73 -13.03 22.77
N LEU A 152 18.19 -12.30 23.76
CA LEU A 152 18.44 -10.85 23.89
C LEU A 152 19.82 -10.53 24.48
N SER A 153 20.51 -11.54 25.03
CA SER A 153 21.86 -11.41 25.58
C SER A 153 22.91 -12.09 24.71
N ASP A 154 22.52 -12.72 23.60
CA ASP A 154 23.46 -13.29 22.63
C ASP A 154 24.21 -12.16 21.92
N PRO A 155 25.55 -12.14 21.95
CA PRO A 155 26.35 -11.06 21.36
C PRO A 155 26.20 -10.96 19.83
N ARG A 156 25.68 -12.00 19.15
CA ARG A 156 25.39 -11.97 17.71
C ARG A 156 24.10 -11.20 17.39
N VAL A 157 23.24 -10.96 18.39
CA VAL A 157 21.98 -10.21 18.22
C VAL A 157 22.24 -8.74 18.47
N ILE A 158 22.09 -7.93 17.43
CA ILE A 158 22.41 -6.50 17.45
C ILE A 158 21.13 -5.70 17.63
N SER A 159 21.06 -4.83 18.64
CA SER A 159 19.96 -3.88 18.77
C SER A 159 20.06 -2.80 17.68
N ILE A 160 18.96 -2.58 16.98
CA ILE A 160 18.80 -1.52 15.97
C ILE A 160 17.74 -0.48 16.39
N LYS A 161 17.32 -0.51 17.66
CA LYS A 161 16.24 0.34 18.18
C LYS A 161 16.47 1.83 17.89
N GLU A 162 17.68 2.32 18.10
CA GLU A 162 18.01 3.74 17.89
C GLU A 162 17.92 4.14 16.41
N ASN A 163 18.30 3.25 15.49
CA ASN A 163 18.13 3.50 14.06
C ASN A 163 16.66 3.69 13.68
N LEU A 164 15.76 2.91 14.29
CA LEU A 164 14.32 2.99 14.04
C LEU A 164 13.64 4.19 14.72
N ALA A 165 14.22 4.72 15.79
CA ALA A 165 13.67 5.87 16.53
C ALA A 165 13.88 7.19 15.79
N VAL A 166 15.02 7.37 15.10
CA VAL A 166 15.35 8.61 14.38
C VAL A 166 14.37 8.88 13.23
N SER A 167 14.00 7.85 12.47
CA SER A 167 13.08 7.96 11.33
C SER A 167 11.66 8.38 11.73
N ASN A 168 11.24 8.06 12.95
CA ASN A 168 9.92 8.43 13.47
C ASN A 168 9.82 9.92 13.88
N SER A 169 10.96 10.59 14.05
CA SER A 169 11.03 12.01 14.43
C SER A 169 11.11 12.97 13.25
N ALA A 170 11.63 12.51 12.10
CA ALA A 170 11.70 13.31 10.88
C ALA A 170 10.30 13.58 10.27
N SER A 171 9.35 12.66 10.45
CA SER A 171 7.96 12.79 10.01
C SER A 171 7.06 13.59 10.96
N ALA A 172 7.49 13.83 12.21
CA ALA A 172 6.73 14.62 13.19
C ALA A 172 6.93 16.14 13.05
N ASN A 173 7.98 16.58 12.35
CA ASN A 173 8.37 18.00 12.26
C ASN A 173 7.64 18.79 11.17
N GLU A 174 6.83 18.14 10.31
CA GLU A 174 5.96 18.84 9.35
C GLU A 174 4.65 19.35 10.00
N ALA A 175 4.28 18.85 11.18
CA ALA A 175 3.01 19.17 11.83
C ALA A 175 3.01 20.45 12.69
N SER A 176 4.16 21.11 12.91
CA SER A 176 4.27 22.28 13.79
C SER A 176 3.97 23.63 13.12
N ILE A 177 3.62 23.68 11.84
CA ILE A 177 3.23 24.92 11.13
C ILE A 177 1.76 24.86 10.69
N GLN A 178 0.84 24.56 11.62
CA GLN A 178 -0.58 24.72 11.32
C GLN A 178 -1.38 25.05 12.58
N THR A 179 -0.94 26.07 13.32
CA THR A 179 -1.79 26.73 14.31
C THR A 179 -1.91 28.21 13.95
N SER A 180 -2.58 28.47 12.84
CA SER A 180 -3.37 29.68 12.59
C SER A 180 -3.98 29.57 11.20
N CYS A 181 -5.18 30.12 11.03
CA CYS A 181 -5.95 30.24 9.77
C CYS A 181 -6.99 29.14 9.54
N LEU A 182 -7.94 29.03 10.48
CA LEU A 182 -9.33 28.85 10.07
C LEU A 182 -9.78 30.16 9.41
N GLU A 183 -10.50 30.06 8.29
CA GLU A 183 -10.99 31.14 7.37
C GLU A 183 -10.33 31.21 5.98
N ALA A 184 -10.04 30.06 5.37
CA ALA A 184 -9.80 29.96 3.91
C ALA A 184 -10.24 28.59 3.32
N GLY A 185 -11.14 27.87 4.01
CA GLY A 185 -11.34 26.43 3.81
C GLY A 185 -12.12 26.02 2.56
N GLU A 186 -13.04 26.84 2.04
CA GLU A 186 -13.98 26.36 1.01
C GLU A 186 -13.38 26.36 -0.41
N ASN A 187 -12.55 27.35 -0.77
CA ASN A 187 -11.95 27.41 -2.12
C ASN A 187 -10.75 26.45 -2.30
N VAL A 188 -10.05 26.12 -1.22
CA VAL A 188 -8.87 25.22 -1.29
C VAL A 188 -9.31 23.76 -1.43
N LEU A 189 -10.39 23.35 -0.75
CA LEU A 189 -10.95 21.99 -0.85
C LEU A 189 -11.41 21.65 -2.27
N GLU A 190 -12.18 22.53 -2.93
CA GLU A 190 -12.62 22.29 -4.32
C GLU A 190 -11.44 22.24 -5.31
N GLN A 191 -10.41 23.04 -5.08
CA GLN A 191 -9.22 23.10 -5.94
C GLN A 191 -8.33 21.86 -5.74
N GLN A 192 -8.24 21.36 -4.51
CA GLN A 192 -7.46 20.19 -4.14
C GLN A 192 -8.16 18.87 -4.49
N GLU A 193 -9.49 18.81 -4.41
CA GLU A 193 -10.31 17.72 -4.96
C GLU A 193 -10.19 17.65 -6.48
N ARG A 194 -10.21 18.79 -7.19
CA ARG A 194 -9.95 18.82 -8.64
C ARG A 194 -8.55 18.36 -9.02
N ILE A 195 -7.52 18.77 -8.29
CA ILE A 195 -6.12 18.36 -8.56
C ILE A 195 -5.95 16.85 -8.33
N THR A 196 -6.52 16.32 -7.24
CA THR A 196 -6.43 14.89 -6.90
C THR A 196 -7.25 14.04 -7.87
N GLY A 197 -8.46 14.47 -8.22
CA GLY A 197 -9.30 13.83 -9.24
C GLY A 197 -8.62 13.78 -10.62
N HIS A 198 -8.01 14.90 -11.03
CA HIS A 198 -7.30 15.01 -12.31
C HIS A 198 -6.05 14.11 -12.36
N ALA A 199 -5.28 14.00 -11.27
CA ALA A 199 -4.15 13.07 -11.19
C ALA A 199 -4.61 11.60 -11.30
N THR A 200 -5.68 11.23 -10.60
CA THR A 200 -6.26 9.88 -10.62
C THR A 200 -6.83 9.52 -12.00
N LEU A 201 -7.41 10.50 -12.71
CA LEU A 201 -7.96 10.32 -14.06
C LEU A 201 -6.85 10.02 -15.09
N VAL A 202 -5.72 10.71 -15.01
CA VAL A 202 -4.57 10.48 -15.90
C VAL A 202 -4.00 9.06 -15.70
N GLU A 203 -3.92 8.56 -14.47
CA GLU A 203 -3.49 7.18 -14.19
C GLU A 203 -4.44 6.14 -14.76
N HIS A 204 -5.75 6.36 -14.62
CA HIS A 204 -6.75 5.52 -15.25
C HIS A 204 -6.60 5.49 -16.77
N LEU A 205 -6.40 6.65 -17.42
CA LEU A 205 -6.19 6.73 -18.87
C LEU A 205 -4.91 6.03 -19.33
N LYS A 206 -3.83 6.07 -18.55
CA LYS A 206 -2.59 5.30 -18.83
C LYS A 206 -2.83 3.79 -18.75
N ALA A 207 -3.57 3.33 -17.73
CA ALA A 207 -3.87 1.91 -17.55
C ALA A 207 -4.86 1.37 -18.61
N ILE A 208 -5.78 2.21 -19.08
CA ILE A 208 -6.71 1.88 -20.16
C ILE A 208 -6.00 1.91 -21.52
N GLY A 209 -5.11 2.88 -21.71
CA GLY A 209 -4.59 3.27 -23.01
C GLY A 209 -5.50 4.34 -23.63
N MET A 210 -4.92 5.48 -23.98
CA MET A 210 -5.68 6.65 -24.47
C MET A 210 -6.45 6.35 -25.76
N GLU A 211 -5.80 5.66 -26.71
CA GLU A 211 -6.43 5.24 -27.97
C GLU A 211 -7.50 4.15 -27.75
N CYS A 212 -7.23 3.18 -26.86
CA CYS A 212 -8.21 2.18 -26.47
C CYS A 212 -9.47 2.80 -25.84
N PHE A 213 -9.31 3.82 -24.99
CA PHE A 213 -10.44 4.51 -24.37
C PHE A 213 -11.34 5.16 -25.42
N VAL A 214 -10.76 5.77 -26.46
CA VAL A 214 -11.51 6.43 -27.54
C VAL A 214 -12.19 5.42 -28.46
N ASN A 215 -11.42 4.45 -28.99
CA ASN A 215 -11.91 3.51 -30.00
C ASN A 215 -13.05 2.63 -29.46
N TYR A 216 -13.00 2.30 -28.16
CA TYR A 216 -14.01 1.46 -27.51
C TYR A 216 -14.95 2.24 -26.59
N TYR A 217 -14.92 3.58 -26.61
CA TYR A 217 -15.78 4.41 -25.76
C TYR A 217 -17.27 4.01 -25.82
N PRO A 218 -17.89 3.80 -27.01
CA PRO A 218 -19.30 3.42 -27.09
C PRO A 218 -19.59 2.07 -26.42
N HIS A 219 -18.66 1.12 -26.54
CA HIS A 219 -18.78 -0.20 -25.94
C HIS A 219 -18.62 -0.15 -24.41
N PHE A 220 -17.73 0.71 -23.91
CA PHE A 220 -17.59 0.93 -22.47
C PHE A 220 -18.79 1.66 -21.87
N ALA A 221 -19.41 2.58 -22.62
CA ALA A 221 -20.56 3.36 -22.20
C ALA A 221 -21.87 2.57 -22.22
N ASP A 222 -21.99 1.54 -23.06
CA ASP A 222 -23.17 0.70 -23.10
C ASP A 222 -23.24 -0.25 -21.88
N SER A 223 -24.25 -0.04 -21.05
CA SER A 223 -24.54 -0.87 -19.87
C SER A 223 -25.11 -2.24 -20.22
N ASN A 224 -25.65 -2.42 -21.43
CA ASN A 224 -26.26 -3.67 -21.88
C ASN A 224 -25.23 -4.63 -22.47
N LEU A 225 -24.04 -4.16 -22.86
CA LEU A 225 -22.96 -5.02 -23.30
C LEU A 225 -22.29 -5.70 -22.10
N SER A 226 -22.16 -7.03 -22.16
CA SER A 226 -21.45 -7.74 -21.10
C SER A 226 -19.94 -7.50 -21.21
N SER A 227 -19.21 -7.61 -20.10
CA SER A 227 -17.76 -7.52 -20.17
C SER A 227 -17.15 -8.66 -20.99
N ALA A 228 -17.82 -9.81 -21.11
CA ALA A 228 -17.35 -10.92 -21.95
C ALA A 228 -17.38 -10.56 -23.44
N ASP A 229 -18.46 -9.94 -23.90
CA ASP A 229 -18.63 -9.55 -25.31
C ASP A 229 -17.61 -8.49 -25.72
N ILE A 230 -17.34 -7.51 -24.83
CA ILE A 230 -16.32 -6.48 -25.07
C ILE A 230 -14.92 -7.10 -25.08
N ILE A 231 -14.64 -8.07 -24.20
CA ILE A 231 -13.35 -8.79 -24.20
C ILE A 231 -13.15 -9.54 -25.52
N GLU A 232 -14.18 -10.22 -26.02
CA GLU A 232 -14.13 -10.96 -27.29
C GLU A 232 -13.86 -10.03 -28.48
N GLN A 233 -14.51 -8.85 -28.52
CA GLN A 233 -14.26 -7.83 -29.54
C GLN A 233 -12.85 -7.24 -29.45
N MET A 234 -12.36 -6.93 -28.25
CA MET A 234 -10.99 -6.41 -28.06
C MET A 234 -9.93 -7.47 -28.35
N HIS A 235 -10.19 -8.74 -28.05
CA HIS A 235 -9.27 -9.84 -28.33
C HIS A 235 -9.17 -10.11 -29.83
N SER A 236 -10.29 -10.07 -30.55
CA SER A 236 -10.33 -10.36 -32.00
C SER A 236 -9.78 -9.22 -32.88
N CYS A 237 -9.96 -7.95 -32.48
CA CYS A 237 -9.49 -6.81 -33.27
C CYS A 237 -8.05 -6.36 -32.97
N GLU A 238 -7.58 -6.49 -31.73
CA GLU A 238 -6.34 -5.84 -31.26
C GLU A 238 -5.34 -6.81 -30.60
N GLY A 239 -5.70 -8.09 -30.44
CA GLY A 239 -4.82 -9.11 -29.87
C GLY A 239 -4.52 -8.95 -28.38
N TYR A 240 -5.32 -8.18 -27.64
CA TYR A 240 -5.15 -8.02 -26.20
C TYR A 240 -5.41 -9.33 -25.43
N THR A 241 -4.63 -9.54 -24.37
CA THR A 241 -4.88 -10.66 -23.45
C THR A 241 -6.15 -10.42 -22.62
N GLU A 242 -6.85 -11.50 -22.27
CA GLU A 242 -8.11 -11.42 -21.51
C GLU A 242 -7.98 -10.61 -20.20
N LYS A 243 -6.87 -10.83 -19.47
CA LYS A 243 -6.54 -10.10 -18.23
C LYS A 243 -6.35 -8.60 -18.47
N SER A 244 -5.76 -8.23 -19.61
CA SER A 244 -5.54 -6.86 -20.04
C SER A 244 -6.85 -6.15 -20.38
N CYS A 245 -7.76 -6.83 -21.07
CA CYS A 245 -9.11 -6.33 -21.40
C CYS A 245 -9.95 -6.09 -20.14
N ARG A 246 -9.96 -7.03 -19.19
CA ARG A 246 -10.71 -6.89 -17.92
C ARG A 246 -10.31 -5.63 -17.15
N THR A 247 -9.02 -5.33 -17.10
CA THR A 247 -8.50 -4.13 -16.44
C THR A 247 -8.94 -2.85 -17.16
N ARG A 248 -8.86 -2.81 -18.49
CA ARG A 248 -9.27 -1.67 -19.33
C ARG A 248 -10.76 -1.38 -19.19
N ILE A 249 -11.60 -2.41 -19.29
CA ILE A 249 -13.06 -2.30 -19.18
C ILE A 249 -13.46 -1.78 -17.80
N SER A 250 -12.90 -2.36 -16.73
CA SER A 250 -13.22 -1.97 -15.35
C SER A 250 -12.91 -0.50 -15.10
N LYS A 251 -11.74 -0.04 -15.56
CA LYS A 251 -11.28 1.34 -15.38
C LYS A 251 -12.02 2.32 -16.29
N ALA A 252 -12.29 1.96 -17.55
CA ALA A 252 -13.04 2.80 -18.47
C ALA A 252 -14.49 2.99 -18.01
N ARG A 253 -15.17 1.92 -17.60
CA ARG A 253 -16.52 2.01 -17.00
C ARG A 253 -16.55 2.81 -15.71
N LYS A 254 -15.47 2.75 -14.92
CA LYS A 254 -15.34 3.60 -13.73
C LYS A 254 -15.29 5.09 -14.11
N VAL A 255 -14.43 5.47 -15.05
CA VAL A 255 -14.35 6.87 -15.55
C VAL A 255 -15.70 7.37 -16.06
N ILE A 256 -16.43 6.55 -16.82
CA ILE A 256 -17.74 6.91 -17.36
C ILE A 256 -18.78 7.04 -16.26
N ARG A 257 -18.85 6.07 -15.33
CA ARG A 257 -19.80 6.10 -14.19
C ARG A 257 -19.55 7.29 -13.26
N ASP A 258 -18.30 7.66 -13.08
CA ASP A 258 -17.90 8.79 -12.25
C ASP A 258 -18.16 10.15 -12.96
N GLY A 259 -18.73 10.14 -14.18
CA GLY A 259 -19.10 11.36 -14.93
C GLY A 259 -17.92 12.08 -15.58
N LEU A 260 -16.74 11.46 -15.62
CA LEU A 260 -15.48 12.09 -16.03
C LEU A 260 -15.19 11.98 -17.53
N SER A 261 -16.16 11.54 -18.34
CA SER A 261 -15.95 11.28 -19.78
C SER A 261 -15.47 12.49 -20.58
N ILE A 262 -16.07 13.67 -20.36
CA ILE A 262 -15.70 14.89 -21.10
C ILE A 262 -14.29 15.35 -20.72
N GLU A 263 -13.95 15.27 -19.43
CA GLU A 263 -12.63 15.63 -18.92
C GLU A 263 -11.56 14.66 -19.45
N ALA A 264 -11.86 13.35 -19.44
CA ALA A 264 -10.99 12.32 -19.99
C ALA A 264 -10.70 12.52 -21.48
N LEU A 265 -11.74 12.77 -22.28
CA LEU A 265 -11.61 13.03 -23.71
C LEU A 265 -10.85 14.33 -23.99
N THR A 266 -11.05 15.37 -23.18
CA THR A 266 -10.30 16.64 -23.29
C THR A 266 -8.81 16.44 -23.00
N LEU A 267 -8.47 15.62 -22.00
CA LEU A 267 -7.08 15.27 -21.70
C LEU A 267 -6.41 14.50 -22.83
N ILE A 268 -7.15 13.57 -23.45
CA ILE A 268 -6.70 12.80 -24.60
C ILE A 268 -6.47 13.72 -25.81
N ALA A 269 -7.39 14.66 -26.10
CA ALA A 269 -7.23 15.63 -27.20
C ALA A 269 -5.95 16.46 -27.09
N ASN A 270 -5.57 16.83 -25.85
CA ASN A 270 -4.38 17.62 -25.56
C ASN A 270 -3.08 16.78 -25.49
N SER A 271 -3.16 15.44 -25.63
CA SER A 271 -2.00 14.56 -25.61
C SER A 271 -1.23 14.62 -26.93
N GLY A 272 0.05 15.00 -26.86
CA GLY A 272 0.93 15.17 -28.03
C GLY A 272 1.32 13.88 -28.76
N ARG A 273 0.93 12.70 -28.28
CA ARG A 273 1.34 11.38 -28.80
C ARG A 273 0.26 10.64 -29.60
N ILE A 274 -0.89 11.27 -29.86
CA ILE A 274 -2.06 10.62 -30.47
C ILE A 274 -2.18 10.95 -31.96
N GLN A 275 -2.53 9.94 -32.77
CA GLN A 275 -2.77 10.09 -34.20
C GLN A 275 -3.93 11.06 -34.50
N ASP A 276 -3.84 11.78 -35.62
CA ASP A 276 -4.83 12.79 -36.01
C ASP A 276 -6.22 12.19 -36.33
N SER A 277 -6.28 10.91 -36.70
CA SER A 277 -7.53 10.14 -36.85
C SER A 277 -8.27 10.02 -35.51
N VAL A 278 -7.56 9.64 -34.44
CA VAL A 278 -8.10 9.47 -33.09
C VAL A 278 -8.52 10.81 -32.50
N LYS A 279 -7.77 11.90 -32.76
CA LYS A 279 -8.17 13.25 -32.32
C LYS A 279 -9.50 13.71 -32.92
N LYS A 280 -9.80 13.35 -34.17
CA LYS A 280 -11.10 13.66 -34.79
C LYS A 280 -12.24 12.92 -34.11
N GLU A 281 -12.05 11.65 -33.77
CA GLU A 281 -13.04 10.85 -33.02
C GLU A 281 -13.25 11.41 -31.61
N VAL A 282 -12.19 11.84 -30.92
CA VAL A 282 -12.32 12.50 -29.61
C VAL A 282 -13.20 13.75 -29.69
N LEU A 283 -12.97 14.62 -30.68
CA LEU A 283 -13.75 15.84 -30.87
C LEU A 283 -15.22 15.54 -31.20
N LYS A 284 -15.48 14.44 -31.92
CA LYS A 284 -16.84 13.97 -32.21
C LYS A 284 -17.52 13.48 -30.94
N LEU A 285 -16.88 12.61 -30.16
CA LEU A 285 -17.41 12.09 -28.89
C LEU A 285 -17.70 13.22 -27.88
N ILE A 286 -16.84 14.24 -27.79
CA ILE A 286 -17.08 15.40 -26.92
C ILE A 286 -18.35 16.18 -27.36
N ARG A 287 -18.64 16.24 -28.66
CA ARG A 287 -19.87 16.89 -29.15
C ARG A 287 -21.10 16.05 -28.86
N ASP A 288 -21.00 14.73 -29.00
CA ASP A 288 -22.12 13.81 -28.79
C ASP A 288 -22.49 13.67 -27.29
N LEU A 289 -21.57 14.00 -26.38
CA LEU A 289 -21.77 13.96 -24.92
C LEU A 289 -22.22 15.30 -24.31
N LYS A 290 -22.31 16.37 -25.09
CA LYS A 290 -22.79 17.70 -24.68
C LYS A 290 -24.24 17.91 -25.07
#